data_AF-A0A1G4AJ59-F1
#
_entry.id   AF-A0A1G4AJ59-F1
#
_cell.length_a   1.000
_cell.length_b   1.000
_cell.length_c   1.000
_cell.angle_alpha   90.00
_cell.angle_beta   90.00
_cell.angle_gamma   90.00
#
_symmetry.space_group_name_H-M   'P 1'
#
loop_
_entity.id
_entity.type
_entity.pdbx_description
1 polymer ?
#
loop_
_entity_poly.entity_id
_entity_poly.type
_entity_poly.pdbx_seq_one_letter_code
_entity_poly.pdbx_strand_id
1 'polypeptide(L)'
;MDVYGIPFSLIPFKGRSKTKDPGPDPVYHDVYAMSERAAFEIRMPNVESYVYALREGGIRCDVDALEELVVDQEPDAVYLAPTRGYDDQEEARQDIGDFFKVTREEYYKAIRPQQLFFRLAQLILDDLIQGAQADEKERGRLKLLARHHLFPEILRIVQTYVQRKVRLRPGVDIRELGLQRYAQILRERVRDGILPAAARDDAKLLPVLNSFEPFTSTENVNYSTTLPVVNLVWSHLNRAVIRSGWERQAIDTLEDLDCVECFTPNDRQIGLLVPYDYADIRHNYEPDFIVRLRNGTRLMLEIKGPKGRIHDEDRVPAKNAAARKWVSAVNNLGRYGQWVFDICEDLDQLRITVERHAGDDDNLRPFLFVEPTPQTIWKTCVPLTTLKAAAGRFSEEQTVLDQAGEWFSEWITWENPPRFERGMFVARVLGKSMEPDIPDGSYCLFRQPRGGSRQGRVVLVWHSGVSDPHTGGQYTVKVYESEKRGDSETEWRHTRITLKPLNPAFDPIVLEPQEEGQVRIIAEFVQVINSA
;
A
#
# COMPACT_ATOMS: atom_id res chain seq x y z
N MET A 1 -18.47 -21.42 -9.70
CA MET A 1 -18.20 -22.45 -8.68
C MET A 1 -18.68 -21.87 -7.38
N ASP A 2 -19.86 -22.29 -6.94
CA ASP A 2 -20.42 -21.83 -5.67
C ASP A 2 -19.95 -22.77 -4.56
N VAL A 3 -19.29 -22.22 -3.56
CA VAL A 3 -18.74 -22.96 -2.42
C VAL A 3 -19.86 -23.15 -1.40
N TYR A 4 -20.37 -24.37 -1.27
CA TYR A 4 -21.37 -24.73 -0.25
C TYR A 4 -20.71 -25.15 1.06
N GLY A 5 -21.06 -24.47 2.15
CA GLY A 5 -20.58 -24.72 3.50
C GLY A 5 -21.14 -26.00 4.12
N ILE A 6 -20.30 -26.71 4.86
CA ILE A 6 -20.66 -27.86 5.68
C ILE A 6 -21.25 -27.35 7.01
N PRO A 7 -22.40 -27.84 7.50
CA PRO A 7 -22.92 -27.42 8.80
C PRO A 7 -22.07 -28.04 9.92
N PHE A 8 -21.44 -27.21 10.74
CA PHE A 8 -20.75 -27.66 11.95
C PHE A 8 -21.78 -28.03 13.02
N SER A 9 -21.65 -29.24 13.57
CA SER A 9 -22.38 -29.65 14.78
C SER A 9 -21.79 -28.93 16.00
N LEU A 10 -22.60 -28.09 16.65
CA LEU A 10 -22.24 -27.32 17.83
C LEU A 10 -22.02 -28.26 19.03
N ILE A 11 -20.76 -28.50 19.38
CA ILE A 11 -20.40 -29.04 20.70
C ILE A 11 -20.68 -27.94 21.74
N PRO A 12 -21.48 -28.17 22.80
CA PRO A 12 -21.74 -27.13 23.79
C PRO A 12 -20.46 -26.83 24.57
N PHE A 13 -19.86 -25.66 24.31
CA PHE A 13 -18.73 -25.17 25.08
C PHE A 13 -19.25 -24.68 26.45
N LYS A 14 -18.91 -25.40 27.53
CA LYS A 14 -19.08 -24.86 28.90
C LYS A 14 -18.11 -23.69 29.08
N GLY A 15 -18.59 -22.48 28.76
CA GLY A 15 -17.84 -21.25 28.97
C GLY A 15 -17.50 -21.07 30.45
N ARG A 16 -16.22 -20.85 30.76
CA ARG A 16 -15.83 -20.30 32.07
C ARG A 16 -16.47 -18.93 32.21
N SER A 17 -17.14 -18.68 33.33
CA SER A 17 -17.65 -17.35 33.68
C SER A 17 -16.49 -16.37 33.75
N LYS A 18 -16.35 -15.51 32.73
CA LYS A 18 -15.50 -14.32 32.83
C LYS A 18 -16.38 -13.19 33.33
N THR A 19 -16.34 -12.94 34.63
CA THR A 19 -16.64 -11.63 35.20
C THR A 19 -15.52 -10.69 34.73
N LYS A 20 -15.66 -10.14 33.54
CA LYS A 20 -14.98 -8.92 33.11
C LYS A 20 -16.09 -7.94 32.80
N ASP A 21 -16.01 -6.75 33.39
CA ASP A 21 -16.83 -5.61 32.97
C ASP A 21 -16.85 -5.57 31.43
N PRO A 22 -18.03 -5.41 30.80
CA PRO A 22 -18.06 -5.16 29.37
C PRO A 22 -17.28 -3.86 29.16
N GLY A 23 -16.09 -3.99 28.56
CA GLY A 23 -15.35 -2.82 28.11
C GLY A 23 -16.24 -1.98 27.18
N PRO A 24 -15.88 -0.71 26.95
CA PRO A 24 -16.63 0.14 26.05
C PRO A 24 -16.82 -0.54 24.69
N ASP A 25 -17.97 -0.30 24.06
CA ASP A 25 -18.28 -0.86 22.75
C ASP A 25 -17.15 -0.56 21.76
N PRO A 26 -16.71 -1.56 20.97
CA PRO A 26 -15.63 -1.34 20.03
C PRO A 26 -16.04 -0.30 19.00
N VAL A 27 -15.20 0.72 18.84
CA VAL A 27 -15.37 1.73 17.78
C VAL A 27 -14.90 1.11 16.47
N TYR A 28 -15.79 1.04 15.48
CA TYR A 28 -15.47 0.56 14.15
C TYR A 28 -15.09 1.74 13.24
N HIS A 29 -14.06 1.51 12.44
CA HIS A 29 -13.56 2.42 11.43
C HIS A 29 -13.59 1.72 10.08
N ASP A 30 -14.24 2.34 9.10
CA ASP A 30 -14.22 1.86 7.72
C ASP A 30 -13.01 2.41 6.97
N VAL A 31 -12.31 1.50 6.30
CA VAL A 31 -11.16 1.74 5.43
C VAL A 31 -11.57 1.35 4.01
N TYR A 32 -11.57 2.32 3.10
CA TYR A 32 -12.01 2.11 1.72
C TYR A 32 -11.32 3.05 0.73
N ALA A 33 -11.31 2.64 -0.54
CA ALA A 33 -10.85 3.45 -1.66
C ALA A 33 -11.84 4.58 -1.98
N MET A 34 -11.33 5.81 -2.11
CA MET A 34 -12.14 7.00 -2.39
C MET A 34 -12.21 7.27 -3.89
N SER A 35 -13.42 7.30 -4.46
CA SER A 35 -13.64 7.51 -5.89
C SER A 35 -13.10 8.86 -6.40
N GLU A 36 -13.24 9.93 -5.61
CA GLU A 36 -12.65 11.25 -5.90
C GLU A 36 -11.11 11.26 -5.92
N ARG A 37 -10.47 10.20 -5.41
CA ARG A 37 -9.01 10.00 -5.38
C ARG A 37 -8.57 8.84 -6.27
N ALA A 38 -9.36 8.46 -7.28
CA ALA A 38 -9.03 7.40 -8.22
C ALA A 38 -7.67 7.64 -8.94
N ALA A 39 -7.23 8.90 -9.09
CA ALA A 39 -5.91 9.22 -9.60
C ALA A 39 -4.77 8.63 -8.75
N PHE A 40 -4.99 8.41 -7.45
CA PHE A 40 -4.03 7.79 -6.53
C PHE A 40 -4.10 6.25 -6.51
N GLU A 41 -4.85 5.61 -7.41
CA GLU A 41 -4.88 4.16 -7.53
C GLU A 41 -3.46 3.60 -7.73
N ILE A 42 -3.09 2.61 -6.91
CA ILE A 42 -1.81 1.89 -7.03
C ILE A 42 -2.12 0.44 -7.40
N ARG A 43 -1.63 0.02 -8.57
CA ARG A 43 -1.68 -1.36 -9.05
C ARG A 43 -0.36 -2.07 -8.81
N MET A 44 -0.42 -3.21 -8.15
CA MET A 44 0.73 -3.97 -7.68
C MET A 44 0.69 -5.38 -8.29
N PRO A 45 1.73 -5.83 -9.01
CA PRO A 45 1.71 -7.14 -9.64
C PRO A 45 1.74 -8.26 -8.59
N ASN A 46 0.84 -9.23 -8.74
CA ASN A 46 0.79 -10.41 -7.88
C ASN A 46 1.78 -11.45 -8.42
N VAL A 47 3.02 -11.38 -7.97
CA VAL A 47 4.09 -12.28 -8.40
C VAL A 47 4.03 -13.58 -7.62
N GLU A 48 3.89 -14.70 -8.32
CA GLU A 48 3.95 -16.02 -7.71
C GLU A 48 5.38 -16.56 -7.72
N SER A 49 6.06 -16.50 -8.87
CA SER A 49 7.41 -17.07 -9.05
C SER A 49 8.23 -16.28 -10.09
N TYR A 50 9.40 -16.79 -10.46
CA TYR A 50 10.31 -16.12 -11.39
C TYR A 50 10.83 -17.09 -12.45
N VAL A 51 10.99 -16.61 -13.69
CA VAL A 51 11.54 -17.36 -14.83
C VAL A 51 12.54 -16.52 -15.60
N TYR A 52 13.48 -17.14 -16.31
CA TYR A 52 14.39 -16.42 -17.21
C TYR A 52 13.77 -16.25 -18.60
N ALA A 53 14.02 -15.10 -19.24
CA ALA A 53 13.59 -14.82 -20.60
C ALA A 53 14.25 -15.80 -21.59
N LEU A 54 13.43 -16.58 -22.31
CA LEU A 54 13.90 -17.54 -23.31
C LEU A 54 14.26 -16.79 -24.61
N ARG A 55 15.52 -16.89 -25.06
CA ARG A 55 15.93 -16.49 -26.42
C ARG A 55 16.57 -17.66 -27.15
N GLU A 56 15.92 -18.08 -28.25
CA GLU A 56 16.38 -18.95 -29.37
C GLU A 56 17.15 -20.27 -29.08
N GLY A 57 17.39 -20.65 -27.83
CA GLY A 57 18.30 -21.77 -27.50
C GLY A 57 17.68 -23.10 -27.06
N GLY A 58 16.35 -23.21 -26.93
CA GLY A 58 15.68 -24.38 -26.33
C GLY A 58 15.67 -24.37 -24.79
N ILE A 59 15.05 -25.37 -24.17
CA ILE A 59 14.94 -25.49 -22.70
C ILE A 59 15.62 -26.75 -22.15
N ARG A 60 16.08 -26.69 -20.90
CA ARG A 60 16.58 -27.83 -20.13
C ARG A 60 15.89 -27.90 -18.78
N CYS A 61 15.64 -29.11 -18.33
CA CYS A 61 15.11 -29.38 -17.00
C CYS A 61 15.73 -30.70 -16.52
N ASP A 62 16.48 -30.65 -15.41
CA ASP A 62 16.93 -31.85 -14.73
C ASP A 62 15.80 -32.39 -13.87
N VAL A 63 15.01 -33.29 -14.45
CA VAL A 63 13.86 -33.90 -13.78
C VAL A 63 14.27 -34.66 -12.53
N ASP A 64 15.49 -35.23 -12.49
CA ASP A 64 15.93 -36.05 -11.37
C ASP A 64 16.28 -35.18 -10.15
N ALA A 65 16.59 -33.89 -10.34
CA ALA A 65 16.76 -32.90 -9.28
C ALA A 65 15.45 -32.34 -8.71
N LEU A 66 14.30 -32.57 -9.38
CA LEU A 66 13.00 -32.07 -8.93
C LEU A 66 12.41 -32.92 -7.78
N GLU A 67 11.61 -32.27 -6.94
CA GLU A 67 10.86 -32.92 -5.86
C GLU A 67 9.81 -33.90 -6.37
N GLU A 68 9.57 -34.97 -5.60
CA GLU A 68 8.51 -35.95 -5.89
C GLU A 68 7.10 -35.43 -5.57
N LEU A 69 6.13 -35.71 -6.43
CA LEU A 69 4.71 -35.44 -6.23
C LEU A 69 3.98 -36.72 -5.82
N VAL A 70 3.40 -36.72 -4.63
CA VAL A 70 2.54 -37.82 -4.17
C VAL A 70 1.08 -37.45 -4.45
N VAL A 71 0.38 -38.31 -5.18
CA VAL A 71 -1.05 -38.16 -5.44
C VAL A 71 -1.79 -39.11 -4.51
N ASP A 72 -2.61 -38.54 -3.62
CA ASP A 72 -3.37 -39.28 -2.63
C ASP A 72 -4.85 -39.44 -3.01
N GLN A 73 -5.53 -40.37 -2.35
CA GLN A 73 -6.97 -40.57 -2.51
C GLN A 73 -7.71 -39.37 -1.91
N GLU A 74 -8.31 -38.57 -2.77
CA GLU A 74 -9.24 -37.51 -2.38
C GLU A 74 -10.67 -38.08 -2.32
N PRO A 75 -11.61 -37.53 -1.52
CA PRO A 75 -13.00 -38.00 -1.47
C PRO A 75 -13.66 -38.01 -2.86
N ASP A 76 -13.94 -39.20 -3.37
CA ASP A 76 -14.27 -39.48 -4.78
C ASP A 76 -15.78 -39.52 -5.06
N ALA A 77 -16.59 -39.38 -4.02
CA ALA A 77 -18.04 -39.44 -4.07
C ALA A 77 -18.68 -38.30 -3.28
N VAL A 78 -19.60 -37.58 -3.93
CA VAL A 78 -20.46 -36.58 -3.30
C VAL A 78 -21.91 -36.99 -3.51
N TYR A 79 -22.69 -36.97 -2.44
CA TYR A 79 -24.13 -37.20 -2.48
C TYR A 79 -24.81 -35.87 -2.75
N LEU A 80 -25.37 -35.71 -3.95
CA LEU A 80 -26.10 -34.50 -4.33
C LEU A 80 -27.60 -34.72 -4.10
N ALA A 81 -28.23 -33.75 -3.44
CA ALA A 81 -29.68 -33.64 -3.45
C ALA A 81 -30.12 -33.04 -4.81
N PRO A 82 -31.22 -33.51 -5.41
CA PRO A 82 -31.74 -32.91 -6.63
C PRO A 82 -32.07 -31.43 -6.43
N THR A 83 -31.75 -30.59 -7.43
CA THR A 83 -32.04 -29.16 -7.41
C THR A 83 -33.55 -28.94 -7.44
N ARG A 84 -34.12 -28.45 -6.34
CA ARG A 84 -35.52 -27.98 -6.33
C ARG A 84 -35.57 -26.60 -6.98
N GLY A 85 -36.45 -26.43 -7.96
CA GLY A 85 -36.85 -25.09 -8.40
C GLY A 85 -37.53 -24.36 -7.26
N TYR A 86 -37.43 -23.02 -7.22
CA TYR A 86 -38.21 -22.21 -6.28
C TYR A 86 -39.70 -22.44 -6.58
N ASP A 87 -40.40 -23.08 -5.65
CA ASP A 87 -41.85 -23.21 -5.64
C ASP A 87 -42.34 -22.55 -4.35
N ASP A 88 -42.92 -21.36 -4.46
CA ASP A 88 -43.38 -20.51 -3.36
C ASP A 88 -44.73 -20.99 -2.80
N GLN A 89 -44.77 -22.26 -2.36
CA GLN A 89 -45.94 -22.84 -1.70
C GLN A 89 -45.50 -23.38 -0.33
N GLU A 90 -45.92 -22.69 0.74
CA GLU A 90 -45.51 -22.93 2.15
C GLU A 90 -45.97 -24.29 2.74
N GLU A 91 -46.61 -25.16 1.97
CA GLU A 91 -47.17 -26.43 2.45
C GLU A 91 -46.74 -27.65 1.63
N ALA A 92 -45.43 -27.90 1.56
CA ALA A 92 -44.92 -29.23 1.20
C ALA A 92 -43.60 -29.56 1.91
N ARG A 93 -43.69 -29.98 3.18
CA ARG A 93 -42.67 -30.88 3.77
C ARG A 93 -42.79 -32.25 3.10
N GLN A 94 -42.37 -32.34 1.83
CA GLN A 94 -42.12 -33.62 1.18
C GLN A 94 -40.67 -34.02 1.46
N ASP A 95 -40.52 -35.27 1.91
CA ASP A 95 -39.28 -35.96 2.21
C ASP A 95 -38.17 -35.58 1.21
N ILE A 96 -36.98 -35.32 1.75
CA ILE A 96 -35.77 -35.07 0.97
C ILE A 96 -35.59 -36.30 0.07
N GLY A 97 -35.79 -36.13 -1.25
CA GLY A 97 -35.67 -37.22 -2.21
C GLY A 97 -34.28 -37.85 -2.16
N ASP A 98 -34.20 -39.11 -2.60
CA ASP A 98 -32.98 -39.92 -2.55
C ASP A 98 -31.77 -39.16 -3.14
N PHE A 99 -30.74 -38.98 -2.31
CA PHE A 99 -29.46 -38.44 -2.76
C PHE A 99 -28.86 -39.37 -3.82
N PHE A 100 -28.42 -38.81 -4.95
CA PHE A 100 -27.68 -39.59 -5.93
C PHE A 100 -26.18 -39.40 -5.75
N LYS A 101 -25.44 -40.52 -5.81
CA LYS A 101 -23.99 -40.55 -5.66
C LYS A 101 -23.34 -40.13 -6.97
N VAL A 102 -22.70 -38.96 -6.99
CA VAL A 102 -21.83 -38.57 -8.09
C VAL A 102 -20.41 -39.01 -7.75
N THR A 103 -19.80 -39.81 -8.63
CA THR A 103 -18.42 -40.29 -8.49
C THR A 103 -17.53 -39.71 -9.58
N ARG A 104 -16.21 -39.88 -9.44
CA ARG A 104 -15.23 -39.48 -10.47
C ARG A 104 -15.21 -40.37 -11.73
N GLU A 105 -16.09 -41.37 -11.83
CA GLU A 105 -16.10 -42.30 -12.97
C GLU A 105 -16.40 -41.64 -14.32
N GLU A 106 -17.31 -40.66 -14.36
CA GLU A 106 -17.62 -39.94 -15.60
C GLU A 106 -16.45 -39.06 -16.07
N TYR A 107 -15.76 -38.42 -15.12
CA TYR A 107 -14.53 -37.68 -15.38
C TYR A 107 -13.44 -38.60 -15.96
N TYR A 108 -13.26 -39.79 -15.38
CA TYR A 108 -12.32 -40.78 -15.89
C TYR A 108 -12.67 -41.25 -17.31
N LYS A 109 -13.96 -41.46 -17.63
CA LYS A 109 -14.39 -41.84 -18.98
C LYS A 109 -14.14 -40.72 -20.01
N ALA A 110 -14.25 -39.46 -19.60
CA ALA A 110 -14.11 -38.30 -20.48
C ALA A 110 -12.64 -37.88 -20.75
N ILE A 111 -11.74 -38.05 -19.77
CA ILE A 111 -10.35 -37.56 -19.86
C ILE A 111 -9.36 -38.69 -20.10
N ARG A 112 -8.54 -38.56 -21.14
CA ARG A 112 -7.41 -39.48 -21.40
C ARG A 112 -6.13 -38.96 -20.73
N PRO A 113 -5.26 -39.82 -20.17
CA PRO A 113 -3.99 -39.40 -19.55
C PRO A 113 -3.11 -38.53 -20.46
N GLN A 114 -3.04 -38.86 -21.75
CA GLN A 114 -2.28 -38.05 -22.70
C GLN A 114 -2.86 -36.64 -22.86
N GLN A 115 -4.19 -36.51 -22.92
CA GLN A 115 -4.87 -35.20 -22.99
C GLN A 115 -4.55 -34.33 -21.77
N LEU A 116 -4.41 -34.96 -20.60
CA LEU A 116 -3.99 -34.28 -19.38
C LEU A 116 -2.54 -33.74 -19.47
N PHE A 117 -1.59 -34.55 -19.96
CA PHE A 117 -0.20 -34.09 -20.13
C PHE A 117 -0.08 -32.95 -21.14
N PHE A 118 -0.83 -33.00 -22.25
CA PHE A 118 -0.91 -31.90 -23.21
C PHE A 118 -1.44 -30.61 -22.56
N ARG A 119 -2.49 -30.72 -21.72
CA ARG A 119 -3.03 -29.57 -21.00
C ARG A 119 -2.02 -28.97 -20.02
N LEU A 120 -1.31 -29.81 -19.26
CA LEU A 120 -0.26 -29.35 -18.32
C LEU A 120 0.91 -28.69 -19.05
N ALA A 121 1.37 -29.28 -20.16
CA ALA A 121 2.42 -28.69 -20.99
C ALA A 121 1.99 -27.34 -21.59
N GLN A 122 0.72 -27.21 -21.99
CA GLN A 122 0.17 -25.95 -22.49
C GLN A 122 0.16 -24.86 -21.41
N LEU A 123 -0.26 -25.18 -20.19
CA LEU A 123 -0.23 -24.24 -19.06
C LEU A 123 1.19 -23.75 -18.74
N ILE A 124 2.18 -24.66 -18.75
CA ILE A 124 3.59 -24.32 -18.54
C ILE A 124 4.13 -23.47 -19.70
N LEU A 125 3.77 -23.78 -20.94
CA LEU A 125 4.17 -22.98 -22.10
C LEU A 125 3.59 -21.57 -22.03
N ASP A 126 2.33 -21.44 -21.65
CA ASP A 126 1.67 -20.14 -21.52
C ASP A 126 2.36 -19.28 -20.43
N ASP A 127 2.81 -19.89 -19.32
CA ASP A 127 3.61 -19.20 -18.29
C ASP A 127 4.93 -18.67 -18.84
N LEU A 128 5.65 -19.49 -19.60
CA LEU A 128 6.94 -19.13 -20.16
C LEU A 128 6.82 -18.06 -21.26
N ILE A 129 5.74 -18.08 -22.04
CA ILE A 129 5.49 -17.11 -23.13
C ILE A 129 5.02 -15.75 -22.60
N GLN A 130 4.26 -15.71 -21.49
CA GLN A 130 3.78 -14.44 -20.93
C GLN A 130 4.92 -13.47 -20.57
N GLY A 131 6.15 -13.98 -20.38
CA GLY A 131 7.36 -13.20 -20.16
C GLY A 131 8.02 -12.56 -21.39
N ALA A 132 7.66 -12.94 -22.62
CA ALA A 132 8.34 -12.42 -23.80
C ALA A 132 7.68 -11.12 -24.32
N GLN A 133 8.39 -9.99 -24.20
CA GLN A 133 8.06 -8.81 -25.01
C GLN A 133 8.52 -9.02 -26.47
N ALA A 134 7.58 -8.83 -27.38
CA ALA A 134 7.81 -8.63 -28.80
C ALA A 134 6.57 -7.89 -29.36
N ASP A 135 6.76 -7.05 -30.39
CA ASP A 135 5.68 -6.33 -31.08
C ASP A 135 4.54 -7.28 -31.50
N GLU A 136 3.32 -6.79 -31.76
CA GLU A 136 2.15 -7.64 -32.08
C GLU A 136 2.42 -8.64 -33.23
N LYS A 137 3.24 -8.23 -34.22
CA LYS A 137 3.76 -9.07 -35.32
C LYS A 137 4.81 -10.09 -34.85
N GLU A 138 5.72 -9.71 -33.96
CA GLU A 138 6.74 -10.61 -33.41
C GLU A 138 6.15 -11.59 -32.40
N ARG A 139 5.14 -11.20 -31.61
CA ARG A 139 4.39 -12.09 -30.69
C ARG A 139 3.71 -13.23 -31.43
N GLY A 140 3.15 -12.97 -32.61
CA GLY A 140 2.61 -14.01 -33.49
C GLY A 140 3.70 -14.99 -33.92
N ARG A 141 4.87 -14.48 -34.33
CA ARG A 141 6.02 -15.29 -34.75
C ARG A 141 6.66 -16.06 -33.60
N LEU A 142 6.79 -15.45 -32.43
CA LEU A 142 7.34 -16.03 -31.21
C LEU A 142 6.41 -17.09 -30.61
N LYS A 143 5.09 -16.86 -30.61
CA LYS A 143 4.09 -17.88 -30.24
C LYS A 143 4.12 -19.07 -31.21
N LEU A 144 4.28 -18.83 -32.51
CA LEU A 144 4.40 -19.90 -33.49
C LEU A 144 5.68 -20.71 -33.28
N LEU A 145 6.83 -20.03 -33.13
CA LEU A 145 8.13 -20.67 -32.87
C LEU A 145 8.17 -21.42 -31.52
N ALA A 146 7.61 -20.83 -30.47
CA ALA A 146 7.50 -21.45 -29.14
C ALA A 146 6.57 -22.69 -29.17
N ARG A 147 5.45 -22.63 -29.90
CA ARG A 147 4.56 -23.80 -30.05
C ARG A 147 5.21 -24.94 -30.85
N HIS A 148 6.04 -24.64 -31.85
CA HIS A 148 6.67 -25.68 -32.66
C HIS A 148 7.94 -26.26 -32.05
N HIS A 149 8.73 -25.50 -31.27
CA HIS A 149 9.98 -25.97 -30.69
C HIS A 149 9.92 -26.22 -29.18
N LEU A 150 9.29 -25.34 -28.39
CA LEU A 150 9.27 -25.47 -26.92
C LEU A 150 8.18 -26.42 -26.44
N PHE A 151 7.00 -26.43 -27.06
CA PHE A 151 5.91 -27.31 -26.64
C PHE A 151 6.32 -28.80 -26.63
N PRO A 152 6.98 -29.36 -27.66
CA PRO A 152 7.45 -30.74 -27.63
C PRO A 152 8.45 -31.01 -26.49
N GLU A 153 9.34 -30.05 -26.20
CA GLU A 153 10.32 -30.18 -25.11
C GLU A 153 9.64 -30.16 -23.74
N ILE A 154 8.71 -29.23 -23.51
CA ILE A 154 7.92 -29.15 -22.27
C ILE A 154 7.09 -30.42 -22.09
N LEU A 155 6.41 -30.89 -23.14
CA LEU A 155 5.63 -32.12 -23.09
C LEU A 155 6.51 -33.31 -22.70
N ARG A 156 7.71 -33.42 -23.27
CA ARG A 156 8.68 -34.46 -22.91
C ARG A 156 9.10 -34.36 -21.45
N ILE A 157 9.35 -33.15 -20.93
CA ILE A 157 9.70 -32.93 -19.53
C ILE A 157 8.54 -33.34 -18.62
N VAL A 158 7.31 -32.92 -18.91
CA VAL A 158 6.10 -33.30 -18.15
C VAL A 158 5.93 -34.81 -18.13
N GLN A 159 6.03 -35.48 -19.27
CA GLN A 159 5.95 -36.95 -19.34
C GLN A 159 7.05 -37.62 -18.52
N THR A 160 8.29 -37.12 -18.58
CA THR A 160 9.43 -37.65 -17.81
C THR A 160 9.22 -37.44 -16.30
N TYR A 161 8.73 -36.27 -15.90
CA TYR A 161 8.42 -35.97 -14.50
C TYR A 161 7.29 -36.87 -13.98
N VAL A 162 6.22 -37.06 -14.75
CA VAL A 162 5.13 -37.98 -14.38
C VAL A 162 5.64 -39.42 -14.26
N GLN A 163 6.52 -39.85 -15.15
CA GLN A 163 7.06 -41.21 -15.11
C GLN A 163 8.00 -41.45 -13.92
N ARG A 164 8.82 -40.46 -13.55
CA ARG A 164 9.93 -40.64 -12.60
C ARG A 164 9.69 -40.07 -11.21
N LYS A 165 8.87 -39.02 -11.10
CA LYS A 165 8.70 -38.21 -9.89
C LYS A 165 7.27 -38.17 -9.37
N VAL A 166 6.29 -38.71 -10.09
CA VAL A 166 4.92 -38.85 -9.58
C VAL A 166 4.73 -40.23 -8.97
N ARG A 167 4.39 -40.27 -7.68
CA ARG A 167 4.03 -41.48 -6.95
C ARG A 167 2.53 -41.50 -6.65
N LEU A 168 1.80 -42.40 -7.29
CA LEU A 168 0.39 -42.64 -7.00
C LEU A 168 0.27 -43.56 -5.77
N ARG A 169 -0.61 -43.20 -4.83
CA ARG A 169 -1.00 -44.12 -3.74
C ARG A 169 -1.80 -45.30 -4.32
N PRO A 170 -1.85 -46.45 -3.61
CA PRO A 170 -2.61 -47.62 -4.08
C PRO A 170 -4.07 -47.26 -4.40
N GLY A 171 -4.56 -47.65 -5.57
CA GLY A 171 -5.94 -47.40 -6.01
C GLY A 171 -6.22 -46.00 -6.58
N VAL A 172 -5.22 -45.10 -6.62
CA VAL A 172 -5.35 -43.77 -7.23
C VAL A 172 -5.13 -43.84 -8.74
N ASP A 173 -6.02 -43.23 -9.51
CA ASP A 173 -5.90 -43.13 -10.95
C ASP A 173 -4.98 -41.96 -11.37
N ILE A 174 -4.14 -42.16 -12.40
CA ILE A 174 -3.25 -41.11 -12.91
C ILE A 174 -3.99 -39.84 -13.37
N ARG A 175 -5.27 -39.96 -13.76
CA ARG A 175 -6.12 -38.84 -14.20
C ARG A 175 -6.45 -37.86 -13.05
N GLU A 176 -6.23 -38.26 -11.79
CA GLU A 176 -6.32 -37.38 -10.62
C GLU A 176 -5.29 -36.25 -10.66
N LEU A 177 -4.19 -36.39 -11.43
CA LEU A 177 -3.27 -35.27 -11.71
C LEU A 177 -3.97 -34.07 -12.39
N GLY A 178 -5.16 -34.26 -12.95
CA GLY A 178 -5.97 -33.18 -13.54
C GLY A 178 -6.77 -32.37 -12.53
N LEU A 179 -6.84 -32.81 -11.27
CA LEU A 179 -7.41 -31.99 -10.20
C LEU A 179 -6.54 -30.76 -9.96
N GLN A 180 -7.18 -29.63 -9.69
CA GLN A 180 -6.54 -28.32 -9.58
C GLN A 180 -5.31 -28.34 -8.66
N ARG A 181 -5.42 -28.96 -7.49
CA ARG A 181 -4.32 -29.11 -6.52
C ARG A 181 -3.07 -29.76 -7.13
N TYR A 182 -3.23 -30.93 -7.72
CA TYR A 182 -2.09 -31.70 -8.26
C TYR A 182 -1.55 -31.09 -9.55
N ALA A 183 -2.44 -30.58 -10.40
CA ALA A 183 -2.08 -29.87 -11.62
C ALA A 183 -1.23 -28.62 -11.31
N GLN A 184 -1.59 -27.88 -10.25
CA GLN A 184 -0.86 -26.70 -9.81
C GLN A 184 0.54 -27.05 -9.30
N ILE A 185 0.66 -28.01 -8.38
CA ILE A 185 1.96 -28.42 -7.82
C ILE A 185 2.90 -28.94 -8.92
N LEU A 186 2.39 -29.78 -9.84
CA LEU A 186 3.19 -30.30 -10.96
C LEU A 186 3.66 -29.17 -11.86
N ARG A 187 2.74 -28.27 -12.25
CA ARG A 187 3.04 -27.11 -13.10
C ARG A 187 4.15 -26.25 -12.48
N GLU A 188 4.03 -25.90 -11.21
CA GLU A 188 5.02 -25.10 -10.49
C GLU A 188 6.39 -25.79 -10.47
N ARG A 189 6.45 -27.05 -10.05
CA ARG A 189 7.72 -27.80 -9.97
C ARG A 189 8.42 -27.97 -11.31
N VAL A 190 7.68 -28.32 -12.35
CA VAL A 190 8.26 -28.49 -13.68
C VAL A 190 8.68 -27.14 -14.27
N ARG A 191 7.85 -26.10 -14.14
CA ARG A 191 8.17 -24.75 -14.61
C ARG A 191 9.41 -24.19 -13.93
N ASP A 192 9.47 -24.26 -12.61
CA ASP A 192 10.56 -23.68 -11.82
C ASP A 192 11.88 -24.46 -12.07
N GLY A 193 11.78 -25.71 -12.49
CA GLY A 193 12.90 -26.54 -12.97
C GLY A 193 13.33 -26.31 -14.41
N ILE A 194 12.61 -25.51 -15.20
CA ILE A 194 12.95 -25.21 -16.60
C ILE A 194 13.92 -24.03 -16.66
N LEU A 195 15.10 -24.29 -17.23
CA LEU A 195 16.15 -23.31 -17.49
C LEU A 195 16.37 -23.15 -19.01
N PRO A 196 16.83 -21.97 -19.48
CA PRO A 196 17.31 -21.82 -20.85
C PRO A 196 18.47 -22.80 -21.14
N ALA A 197 18.43 -23.50 -22.27
CA ALA A 197 19.43 -24.53 -22.59
C ALA A 197 20.85 -23.96 -22.84
N ALA A 198 20.95 -22.66 -23.10
CA ALA A 198 22.18 -21.88 -23.10
C ALA A 198 21.91 -20.62 -22.28
N ALA A 199 22.14 -20.66 -20.97
CA ALA A 199 22.21 -19.45 -20.16
C ALA A 199 23.42 -18.65 -20.66
N ARG A 200 23.19 -17.62 -21.47
CA ARG A 200 24.16 -16.53 -21.61
C ARG A 200 24.06 -15.67 -20.35
N ASP A 201 25.16 -15.01 -19.99
CA ASP A 201 25.29 -14.15 -18.81
C ASP A 201 24.31 -12.93 -18.81
N ASP A 202 23.49 -12.76 -19.84
CA ASP A 202 22.55 -11.63 -20.05
C ASP A 202 21.06 -12.00 -19.97
N ALA A 203 20.70 -13.22 -19.56
CA ALA A 203 19.30 -13.65 -19.46
C ALA A 203 18.52 -12.84 -18.41
N LYS A 204 17.56 -12.02 -18.84
CA LYS A 204 16.72 -11.20 -17.95
C LYS A 204 15.77 -12.09 -17.13
N LEU A 205 15.70 -11.85 -15.82
CA LEU A 205 14.70 -12.45 -14.93
C LEU A 205 13.35 -11.78 -15.14
N LEU A 206 12.28 -12.56 -15.20
CA LEU A 206 10.90 -12.13 -15.40
C LEU A 206 10.00 -12.71 -14.31
N PRO A 207 8.96 -11.97 -13.87
CA PRO A 207 8.03 -12.46 -12.87
C PRO A 207 6.96 -13.29 -13.55
N VAL A 208 6.54 -14.36 -12.89
CA VAL A 208 5.32 -15.09 -13.23
C VAL A 208 4.22 -14.53 -12.36
N LEU A 209 3.21 -13.93 -13.00
CA LEU A 209 2.07 -13.33 -12.32
C LEU A 209 0.99 -14.38 -12.05
N ASN A 210 0.19 -14.18 -11.01
CA ASN A 210 -1.00 -14.97 -10.78
C ASN A 210 -1.94 -14.88 -12.00
N SER A 211 -2.35 -16.03 -12.52
CA SER A 211 -3.09 -16.11 -13.78
C SER A 211 -4.54 -15.61 -13.70
N PHE A 212 -5.14 -15.61 -12.50
CA PHE A 212 -6.52 -15.16 -12.28
C PHE A 212 -6.57 -13.68 -11.89
N GLU A 213 -5.65 -13.27 -11.02
CA GLU A 213 -5.54 -11.90 -10.52
C GLU A 213 -4.09 -11.42 -10.69
N PRO A 214 -3.69 -10.96 -11.90
CA PRO A 214 -2.30 -10.63 -12.21
C PRO A 214 -1.80 -9.39 -11.46
N PHE A 215 -2.68 -8.61 -10.85
CA PHE A 215 -2.34 -7.50 -9.99
C PHE A 215 -3.44 -7.29 -8.95
N THR A 216 -3.04 -6.84 -7.75
CA THR A 216 -3.95 -6.24 -6.77
C THR A 216 -4.02 -4.73 -7.01
N SER A 217 -5.14 -4.10 -6.63
CA SER A 217 -5.35 -2.67 -6.72
C SER A 217 -5.91 -2.12 -5.42
N THR A 218 -5.45 -0.92 -5.05
CA THR A 218 -6.04 -0.18 -3.93
C THR A 218 -7.52 0.15 -4.17
N GLU A 219 -8.02 0.14 -5.41
CA GLU A 219 -9.44 0.34 -5.73
C GLU A 219 -10.36 -0.71 -5.09
N ASN A 220 -9.88 -1.93 -4.92
CA ASN A 220 -10.68 -3.04 -4.39
C ASN A 220 -10.72 -3.09 -2.86
N VAL A 221 -10.09 -2.14 -2.17
CA VAL A 221 -9.98 -2.13 -0.71
C VAL A 221 -11.25 -1.59 -0.10
N ASN A 222 -11.91 -2.43 0.70
CA ASN A 222 -13.07 -2.06 1.52
C ASN A 222 -13.19 -3.02 2.71
N TYR A 223 -12.92 -2.53 3.92
CA TYR A 223 -13.04 -3.32 5.14
C TYR A 223 -13.28 -2.44 6.39
N SER A 224 -13.79 -3.05 7.46
CA SER A 224 -13.96 -2.40 8.76
C SER A 224 -12.95 -2.94 9.78
N THR A 225 -12.47 -2.07 10.67
CA THR A 225 -11.48 -2.40 11.70
C THR A 225 -11.80 -1.70 13.02
N THR A 226 -11.40 -2.32 14.13
CA THR A 226 -11.46 -1.71 15.48
C THR A 226 -10.11 -1.17 15.94
N LEU A 227 -9.08 -1.31 15.09
CA LEU A 227 -7.74 -0.81 15.38
C LEU A 227 -7.69 0.72 15.21
N PRO A 228 -6.77 1.41 15.92
CA PRO A 228 -6.55 2.83 15.72
C PRO A 228 -6.24 3.16 14.26
N VAL A 229 -6.79 4.28 13.77
CA VAL A 229 -6.64 4.72 12.38
C VAL A 229 -6.16 6.18 12.28
N VAL A 230 -5.58 6.52 11.13
CA VAL A 230 -5.28 7.90 10.72
C VAL A 230 -5.91 8.18 9.37
N ASN A 231 -6.42 9.41 9.17
CA ASN A 231 -6.90 9.86 7.87
C ASN A 231 -5.72 10.14 6.93
N LEU A 232 -5.85 9.72 5.68
CA LEU A 232 -4.85 9.95 4.64
C LEU A 232 -5.32 11.05 3.69
N VAL A 233 -4.38 11.79 3.10
CA VAL A 233 -4.64 12.81 2.08
C VAL A 233 -4.01 12.39 0.76
N TRP A 234 -2.72 12.04 0.75
CA TRP A 234 -1.99 11.58 -0.44
C TRP A 234 -2.11 10.07 -0.67
N SER A 235 -3.31 9.52 -0.48
CA SER A 235 -3.61 8.10 -0.70
C SER A 235 -4.97 7.92 -1.37
N HIS A 236 -5.12 6.84 -2.14
CA HIS A 236 -6.41 6.40 -2.64
C HIS A 236 -7.36 6.03 -1.49
N LEU A 237 -6.80 5.52 -0.38
CA LEU A 237 -7.58 5.12 0.78
C LEU A 237 -7.93 6.33 1.63
N ASN A 238 -9.09 6.29 2.27
CA ASN A 238 -9.49 7.33 3.23
C ASN A 238 -8.62 7.31 4.51
N ARG A 239 -8.16 6.13 4.93
CA ARG A 239 -7.50 5.89 6.23
C ARG A 239 -6.47 4.78 6.17
N ALA A 240 -5.54 4.81 7.12
CA ALA A 240 -4.59 3.74 7.42
C ALA A 240 -4.78 3.21 8.84
N VAL A 241 -4.62 1.91 9.03
CA VAL A 241 -4.50 1.29 10.36
C VAL A 241 -3.13 1.56 10.94
N ILE A 242 -3.06 1.86 12.24
CA ILE A 242 -1.82 2.09 12.96
C ILE A 242 -1.63 0.98 14.00
N ARG A 243 -0.51 0.27 13.88
CA ARG A 243 -0.07 -0.77 14.81
C ARG A 243 1.05 -0.29 15.73
N SER A 244 1.75 0.77 15.33
CA SER A 244 2.85 1.35 16.10
C SER A 244 2.99 2.86 15.91
N GLY A 245 3.64 3.54 16.86
CA GLY A 245 3.97 4.95 16.70
C GLY A 245 4.90 5.23 15.50
N TRP A 246 5.68 4.23 15.08
CA TRP A 246 6.58 4.34 13.93
C TRP A 246 5.82 4.43 12.61
N GLU A 247 4.80 3.58 12.40
CA GLU A 247 3.91 3.68 11.24
C GLU A 247 3.21 5.04 11.18
N ARG A 248 2.73 5.54 12.34
CA ARG A 248 2.11 6.87 12.41
C ARG A 248 3.07 7.96 11.97
N GLN A 249 4.31 7.95 12.48
CA GLN A 249 5.31 8.95 12.14
C GLN A 249 5.72 8.86 10.68
N ALA A 250 5.85 7.65 10.13
CA ALA A 250 6.14 7.45 8.71
C ALA A 250 5.03 8.00 7.80
N ILE A 251 3.76 7.73 8.13
CA ILE A 251 2.62 8.31 7.43
C ILE A 251 2.67 9.83 7.51
N ASP A 252 2.84 10.40 8.70
CA ASP A 252 2.94 11.85 8.89
C ASP A 252 4.10 12.45 8.04
N THR A 253 5.23 11.74 7.85
CA THR A 253 6.34 12.16 6.96
C THR A 253 5.99 12.03 5.48
N LEU A 254 5.40 10.91 5.03
CA LEU A 254 5.02 10.68 3.63
C LEU A 254 3.95 11.67 3.17
N GLU A 255 3.04 12.09 4.05
CA GLU A 255 2.03 13.11 3.77
C GLU A 255 2.64 14.51 3.54
N ASP A 256 3.84 14.76 4.07
CA ASP A 256 4.52 16.06 4.00
C ASP A 256 5.51 16.17 2.82
N LEU A 257 5.99 15.04 2.30
CA LEU A 257 7.01 15.02 1.25
C LEU A 257 6.46 15.48 -0.11
N ASP A 258 7.04 16.55 -0.68
CA ASP A 258 6.66 16.99 -2.03
C ASP A 258 6.93 15.96 -3.11
N CYS A 259 8.01 15.20 -2.99
CA CYS A 259 8.39 14.22 -4.00
C CYS A 259 7.43 13.04 -4.07
N VAL A 260 6.56 12.87 -3.06
CA VAL A 260 5.50 11.86 -3.04
C VAL A 260 4.29 12.38 -3.79
N GLU A 261 3.86 11.62 -4.78
CA GLU A 261 2.59 11.86 -5.49
C GLU A 261 1.43 11.24 -4.71
N CYS A 262 1.58 9.96 -4.35
CA CYS A 262 0.67 9.26 -3.46
C CYS A 262 1.34 8.03 -2.85
N PHE A 263 0.78 7.47 -1.79
CA PHE A 263 1.26 6.23 -1.19
C PHE A 263 0.11 5.36 -0.66
N THR A 264 0.41 4.11 -0.36
CA THR A 264 -0.44 3.25 0.45
C THR A 264 0.42 2.56 1.50
N PRO A 265 0.01 2.55 2.78
CA PRO A 265 0.46 1.50 3.68
C PRO A 265 0.08 0.15 3.05
N ASN A 266 0.88 -0.86 3.29
CA ASN A 266 0.61 -2.21 2.83
C ASN A 266 0.33 -3.08 4.05
N ASP A 267 -0.85 -3.66 4.03
CA ASP A 267 -1.25 -4.68 4.97
C ASP A 267 -1.88 -5.84 4.19
N ARG A 268 -2.30 -6.88 4.90
CA ARG A 268 -3.00 -8.04 4.32
C ARG A 268 -4.25 -7.69 3.52
N GLN A 269 -4.88 -6.54 3.78
CA GLN A 269 -6.07 -6.07 3.07
C GLN A 269 -5.72 -5.35 1.77
N ILE A 270 -4.48 -4.85 1.62
CA ILE A 270 -3.95 -4.29 0.37
C ILE A 270 -3.31 -5.36 -0.51
N GLY A 271 -2.49 -6.24 0.10
CA GLY A 271 -2.14 -7.54 -0.45
C GLY A 271 -0.90 -7.62 -1.34
N LEU A 272 0.02 -6.65 -1.33
CA LEU A 272 1.31 -6.86 -2.00
C LEU A 272 2.16 -7.85 -1.19
N LEU A 273 2.46 -8.99 -1.82
CA LEU A 273 3.28 -10.06 -1.26
C LEU A 273 4.47 -10.37 -2.16
N VAL A 274 5.65 -10.47 -1.56
CA VAL A 274 6.90 -10.84 -2.23
C VAL A 274 7.26 -12.27 -1.83
N PRO A 275 7.19 -13.25 -2.76
CA PRO A 275 7.52 -14.63 -2.47
C PRO A 275 9.04 -14.79 -2.29
N TYR A 276 9.43 -15.55 -1.27
CA TYR A 276 10.83 -15.91 -0.99
C TYR A 276 10.95 -17.31 -0.39
N ASP A 277 12.05 -17.98 -0.67
CA ASP A 277 12.36 -19.29 -0.08
C ASP A 277 13.34 -19.10 1.08
N TYR A 278 13.07 -19.75 2.21
CA TYR A 278 13.98 -19.79 3.36
C TYR A 278 13.85 -21.15 4.04
N ALA A 279 14.98 -21.82 4.28
CA ALA A 279 15.03 -23.17 4.83
C ALA A 279 14.10 -24.16 4.10
N ASP A 280 14.10 -24.12 2.76
CA ASP A 280 13.27 -24.94 1.86
C ASP A 280 11.74 -24.79 2.07
N ILE A 281 11.32 -23.71 2.74
CA ILE A 281 9.93 -23.34 2.91
C ILE A 281 9.66 -22.03 2.18
N ARG A 282 8.59 -22.02 1.38
CA ARG A 282 8.11 -20.80 0.73
C ARG A 282 7.42 -19.89 1.74
N HIS A 283 7.87 -18.66 1.80
CA HIS A 283 7.33 -17.61 2.63
C HIS A 283 6.93 -16.40 1.77
N ASN A 284 6.11 -15.53 2.36
CA ASN A 284 5.78 -14.24 1.77
C ASN A 284 6.28 -13.12 2.68
N TYR A 285 6.94 -12.16 2.08
CA TYR A 285 7.32 -10.90 2.68
C TYR A 285 6.29 -9.83 2.29
N GLU A 286 5.81 -9.09 3.27
CA GLU A 286 4.85 -7.98 3.12
C GLU A 286 5.64 -6.71 3.45
N PRO A 287 5.97 -5.85 2.47
CA PRO A 287 6.61 -4.55 2.74
C PRO A 287 5.65 -3.61 3.46
N ASP A 288 6.16 -2.59 4.15
CA ASP A 288 5.31 -1.68 4.94
C ASP A 288 4.55 -0.64 4.10
N PHE A 289 5.20 -0.08 3.06
CA PHE A 289 4.60 0.98 2.23
C PHE A 289 4.93 0.80 0.75
N ILE A 290 3.99 1.21 -0.11
CA ILE A 290 4.23 1.46 -1.53
C ILE A 290 4.02 2.95 -1.78
N VAL A 291 5.07 3.63 -2.24
CA VAL A 291 5.08 5.08 -2.47
C VAL A 291 5.24 5.31 -3.97
N ARG A 292 4.35 6.09 -4.58
CA ARG A 292 4.51 6.60 -5.95
C ARG A 292 5.07 8.01 -5.89
N LEU A 293 6.24 8.20 -6.48
CA LEU A 293 6.93 9.48 -6.55
C LEU A 293 6.48 10.25 -7.79
N ARG A 294 6.60 11.59 -7.74
CA ARG A 294 6.20 12.47 -8.85
C ARG A 294 6.96 12.23 -10.15
N ASN A 295 8.19 11.69 -10.06
CA ASN A 295 8.97 11.27 -11.22
C ASN A 295 8.46 9.97 -11.89
N GLY A 296 7.36 9.38 -11.37
CA GLY A 296 6.74 8.14 -11.85
C GLY A 296 7.29 6.85 -11.25
N THR A 297 8.36 6.93 -10.45
CA THR A 297 8.98 5.79 -9.75
C THR A 297 8.09 5.30 -8.61
N ARG A 298 7.99 3.99 -8.44
CA ARG A 298 7.32 3.34 -7.31
C ARG A 298 8.35 2.78 -6.34
N LEU A 299 8.39 3.32 -5.13
CA LEU A 299 9.25 2.85 -4.05
C LEU A 299 8.49 1.85 -3.17
N MET A 300 9.00 0.62 -3.14
CA MET A 300 8.68 -0.36 -2.11
C MET A 300 9.53 -0.05 -0.88
N LEU A 301 8.91 0.38 0.21
CA LEU A 301 9.57 0.88 1.40
C LEU A 301 9.30 -0.04 2.59
N GLU A 302 10.38 -0.46 3.25
CA GLU A 302 10.36 -1.14 4.55
C GLU A 302 10.82 -0.19 5.65
N ILE A 303 10.16 -0.20 6.80
CA ILE A 303 10.56 0.56 7.98
C ILE A 303 11.00 -0.41 9.07
N LYS A 304 12.28 -0.31 9.47
CA LYS A 304 12.84 -1.16 10.51
C LYS A 304 13.06 -0.40 11.79
N GLY A 305 12.35 -0.81 12.85
CA GLY A 305 12.65 -0.36 14.21
C GLY A 305 13.89 -1.06 14.80
N PRO A 306 14.56 -0.45 15.81
CA PRO A 306 15.74 -1.00 16.47
C PRO A 306 15.52 -2.37 17.12
N LYS A 307 14.27 -2.72 17.48
CA LYS A 307 13.88 -4.04 18.01
C LYS A 307 13.66 -5.11 16.92
N GLY A 308 13.55 -4.71 15.65
CA GLY A 308 13.36 -5.62 14.50
C GLY A 308 14.59 -6.46 14.15
N ARG A 309 15.75 -6.21 14.80
CA ARG A 309 16.96 -7.02 14.70
C ARG A 309 16.93 -8.30 15.56
N ILE A 310 15.89 -8.49 16.40
CA ILE A 310 15.87 -9.56 17.43
C ILE A 310 15.32 -10.91 16.90
N HIS A 311 15.07 -11.06 15.59
CA HIS A 311 14.59 -12.32 15.03
C HIS A 311 15.43 -12.77 13.81
N ASP A 312 16.13 -13.89 14.01
CA ASP A 312 16.79 -14.76 13.02
C ASP A 312 17.70 -14.03 12.02
N GLU A 313 19.01 -13.99 12.31
CA GLU A 313 20.02 -13.22 11.57
C GLU A 313 20.04 -13.51 10.05
N ASP A 314 19.66 -14.72 9.62
CA ASP A 314 19.64 -15.12 8.20
C ASP A 314 18.33 -14.80 7.46
N ARG A 315 17.21 -14.58 8.19
CA ARG A 315 15.89 -14.35 7.57
C ARG A 315 15.76 -12.94 7.00
N VAL A 316 16.44 -11.96 7.59
CA VAL A 316 16.44 -10.57 7.14
C VAL A 316 17.11 -10.41 5.76
N PRO A 317 18.34 -10.92 5.54
CA PRO A 317 18.98 -10.93 4.22
C PRO A 317 18.12 -11.60 3.13
N ALA A 318 17.44 -12.71 3.46
CA ALA A 318 16.59 -13.42 2.50
C ALA A 318 15.41 -12.56 2.00
N LYS A 319 14.72 -11.84 2.90
CA LYS A 319 13.65 -10.90 2.53
C LYS A 319 14.16 -9.80 1.60
N ASN A 320 15.30 -9.19 1.96
CA ASN A 320 15.90 -8.10 1.19
C ASN A 320 16.31 -8.56 -0.22
N ALA A 321 16.91 -9.76 -0.32
CA ALA A 321 17.28 -10.35 -1.60
C ALA A 321 16.04 -10.63 -2.46
N ALA A 322 14.96 -11.12 -1.85
CA ALA A 322 13.71 -11.38 -2.54
C ALA A 322 13.04 -10.10 -3.06
N ALA A 323 12.99 -9.03 -2.26
CA ALA A 323 12.46 -7.74 -2.68
C ALA A 323 13.24 -7.15 -3.87
N ARG A 324 14.58 -7.20 -3.84
CA ARG A 324 15.42 -6.77 -4.97
C ARG A 324 15.21 -7.64 -6.22
N LYS A 325 15.08 -8.96 -6.04
CA LYS A 325 14.77 -9.92 -7.13
C LYS A 325 13.41 -9.60 -7.75
N TRP A 326 12.41 -9.33 -6.92
CA TRP A 326 11.07 -8.91 -7.33
C TRP A 326 11.11 -7.64 -8.16
N VAL A 327 11.78 -6.59 -7.66
CA VAL A 327 11.91 -5.30 -8.35
C VAL A 327 12.58 -5.46 -9.71
N SER A 328 13.69 -6.20 -9.76
CA SER A 328 14.40 -6.46 -11.02
C SER A 328 13.50 -7.17 -12.03
N ALA A 329 12.79 -8.22 -11.59
CA ALA A 329 11.87 -8.96 -12.45
C ALA A 329 10.73 -8.08 -12.96
N VAL A 330 10.03 -7.38 -12.07
CA VAL A 330 8.90 -6.50 -12.42
C VAL A 330 9.33 -5.37 -13.36
N ASN A 331 10.50 -4.78 -13.14
CA ASN A 331 11.06 -3.77 -14.05
C ASN A 331 11.40 -4.36 -15.43
N ASN A 332 11.95 -5.58 -15.48
CA ASN A 332 12.21 -6.27 -16.75
C ASN A 332 10.93 -6.58 -17.53
N LEU A 333 9.80 -6.81 -16.86
CA LEU A 333 8.49 -6.98 -17.50
C LEU A 333 7.99 -5.68 -18.13
N GLY A 334 8.31 -4.52 -17.54
CA GLY A 334 8.03 -3.19 -18.09
C GLY A 334 6.55 -2.75 -18.09
N ARG A 335 5.63 -3.56 -17.54
CA ARG A 335 4.18 -3.28 -17.54
C ARG A 335 3.71 -2.43 -16.34
N TYR A 336 4.44 -2.45 -15.23
CA TYR A 336 3.99 -1.87 -13.94
C TYR A 336 4.75 -0.60 -13.56
N GLY A 337 5.34 0.09 -14.53
CA GLY A 337 6.22 1.23 -14.30
C GLY A 337 7.58 0.82 -13.73
N GLN A 338 8.36 1.81 -13.30
CA GLN A 338 9.66 1.59 -12.65
C GLN A 338 9.48 1.44 -11.15
N TRP A 339 10.07 0.39 -10.59
CA TRP A 339 10.09 0.09 -9.17
C TRP A 339 11.49 0.19 -8.59
N VAL A 340 11.58 0.60 -7.34
CA VAL A 340 12.79 0.58 -6.51
C VAL A 340 12.43 0.02 -5.14
N PHE A 341 13.40 -0.57 -4.44
CA PHE A 341 13.23 -1.07 -3.07
C PHE A 341 14.28 -0.45 -2.16
N ASP A 342 13.86 0.08 -1.02
CA ASP A 342 14.76 0.62 -0.01
C ASP A 342 14.22 0.38 1.41
N ILE A 343 15.13 0.44 2.39
CA ILE A 343 14.85 0.19 3.80
C ILE A 343 15.21 1.43 4.58
N CYS A 344 14.25 1.94 5.34
CA CYS A 344 14.45 3.01 6.30
C CYS A 344 14.70 2.39 7.69
N GLU A 345 15.96 2.40 8.13
CA GLU A 345 16.35 1.89 9.46
C GLU A 345 16.12 2.90 10.59
N ASP A 346 15.93 4.17 10.23
CA ASP A 346 15.73 5.29 11.15
C ASP A 346 14.74 6.26 10.52
N LEU A 347 13.64 6.53 11.23
CA LEU A 347 12.58 7.41 10.76
C LEU A 347 13.06 8.85 10.54
N ASP A 348 14.09 9.29 11.26
CA ASP A 348 14.69 10.61 11.06
C ASP A 348 15.38 10.72 9.68
N GLN A 349 15.71 9.58 9.06
CA GLN A 349 16.31 9.49 7.72
C GLN A 349 15.27 9.16 6.62
N LEU A 350 13.98 9.03 6.98
CA LEU A 350 12.95 8.64 6.01
C LEU A 350 12.83 9.65 4.86
N ARG A 351 12.84 10.95 5.18
CA ARG A 351 12.81 12.02 4.17
C ARG A 351 13.93 11.84 3.15
N ILE A 352 15.17 11.77 3.62
CA ILE A 352 16.37 11.63 2.79
C ILE A 352 16.29 10.35 1.94
N THR A 353 15.79 9.26 2.52
CA THR A 353 15.64 7.98 1.83
C THR A 353 14.67 8.10 0.66
N VAL A 354 13.50 8.72 0.86
CA VAL A 354 12.49 8.88 -0.19
C VAL A 354 12.96 9.88 -1.27
N GLU A 355 13.53 11.02 -0.86
CA GLU A 355 14.03 12.05 -1.78
C GLU A 355 15.14 11.55 -2.69
N ARG A 356 16.04 10.69 -2.20
CA ARG A 356 17.08 10.05 -3.02
C ARG A 356 16.51 9.34 -4.26
N HIS A 357 15.34 8.72 -4.15
CA HIS A 357 14.69 7.99 -5.26
C HIS A 357 13.84 8.91 -6.14
N ALA A 358 13.49 10.10 -5.66
CA ALA A 358 12.87 11.13 -6.48
C ALA A 358 13.89 11.75 -7.47
N GLY A 359 15.18 11.72 -7.10
CA GLY A 359 16.24 12.44 -7.78
C GLY A 359 16.25 13.91 -7.39
N ASP A 360 17.30 14.63 -7.79
CA ASP A 360 17.40 16.09 -7.63
C ASP A 360 16.43 16.78 -8.60
N ASP A 361 15.12 16.62 -8.40
CA ASP A 361 14.14 17.53 -8.96
C ASP A 361 13.98 18.73 -8.00
N ASP A 362 15.12 19.35 -7.67
CA ASP A 362 15.21 20.59 -6.87
C ASP A 362 14.43 21.74 -7.54
N ASN A 363 14.06 21.56 -8.82
CA ASN A 363 13.18 22.44 -9.57
C ASN A 363 11.71 22.44 -9.08
N LEU A 364 11.29 21.48 -8.26
CA LEU A 364 9.93 21.44 -7.73
C LEU A 364 9.75 22.33 -6.51
N ARG A 365 10.84 22.74 -5.84
CA ARG A 365 10.77 23.50 -4.60
C ARG A 365 11.19 24.95 -4.84
N PRO A 366 10.46 25.93 -4.29
CA PRO A 366 10.81 27.33 -4.45
C PRO A 366 11.94 27.77 -3.49
N PHE A 367 12.75 26.82 -2.98
CA PHE A 367 13.78 27.03 -1.97
C PHE A 367 14.86 25.94 -2.02
N LEU A 368 16.00 26.22 -1.37
CA LEU A 368 17.14 25.34 -1.20
C LEU A 368 17.33 24.97 0.27
N PHE A 369 17.72 23.73 0.55
CA PHE A 369 18.15 23.31 1.89
C PHE A 369 19.56 23.82 2.19
N VAL A 370 19.78 24.23 3.45
CA VAL A 370 21.07 24.73 3.92
C VAL A 370 21.39 24.16 5.30
N GLU A 371 22.67 23.91 5.56
CA GLU A 371 23.14 23.60 6.91
C GLU A 371 23.17 24.89 7.76
N PRO A 372 22.41 24.96 8.86
CA PRO A 372 22.36 26.15 9.70
C PRO A 372 23.62 26.28 10.55
N THR A 373 24.07 27.52 10.72
CA THR A 373 25.03 27.94 11.75
C THR A 373 24.38 28.98 12.66
N PRO A 374 24.87 29.19 13.91
CA PRO A 374 24.31 30.22 14.80
C PRO A 374 24.27 31.63 14.19
N GLN A 375 25.13 31.92 13.21
CA GLN A 375 25.20 33.21 12.52
C GLN A 375 24.21 33.33 11.36
N THR A 376 23.70 32.22 10.82
CA THR A 376 22.81 32.18 9.63
C THR A 376 21.34 31.99 9.99
N ILE A 377 21.08 31.30 11.11
CA ILE A 377 19.75 31.08 11.69
C ILE A 377 18.97 32.40 11.84
N TRP A 378 17.79 32.49 11.19
CA TRP A 378 16.92 33.67 11.09
C TRP A 378 17.62 34.94 10.58
N LYS A 379 18.76 34.81 9.91
CA LYS A 379 19.41 35.90 9.17
C LYS A 379 19.38 35.65 7.67
N THR A 380 19.81 34.46 7.26
CA THR A 380 19.88 34.04 5.85
C THR A 380 19.10 32.76 5.59
N CYS A 381 18.68 32.04 6.63
CA CYS A 381 17.85 30.86 6.53
C CYS A 381 16.75 30.85 7.60
N VAL A 382 15.71 30.07 7.34
CA VAL A 382 14.51 29.93 8.19
C VAL A 382 14.15 28.44 8.26
N PRO A 383 13.61 27.94 9.39
CA PRO A 383 13.29 26.53 9.49
C PRO A 383 12.10 26.15 8.60
N LEU A 384 12.17 24.98 8.00
CA LEU A 384 11.05 24.30 7.34
C LEU A 384 10.41 23.35 8.36
N THR A 385 9.08 23.38 8.50
CA THR A 385 8.35 22.54 9.45
C THR A 385 6.92 22.29 9.00
N THR A 386 6.26 21.29 9.58
CA THR A 386 4.82 21.07 9.37
C THR A 386 3.99 22.03 10.22
N LEU A 387 2.76 22.35 9.77
CA LEU A 387 1.81 23.18 10.53
C LEU A 387 1.49 22.59 11.92
N LYS A 388 1.36 21.25 11.98
CA LYS A 388 1.12 20.49 13.22
C LYS A 388 2.29 20.65 14.19
N ALA A 389 3.53 20.51 13.71
CA ALA A 389 4.72 20.65 14.54
C ALA A 389 4.90 22.09 15.03
N ALA A 390 4.65 23.09 14.18
CA ALA A 390 4.69 24.49 14.58
C ALA A 390 3.74 24.77 15.76
N ALA A 391 2.50 24.28 15.68
CA ALA A 391 1.51 24.57 16.71
C ALA A 391 1.74 23.91 18.07
N GLY A 392 2.37 22.73 18.12
CA GLY A 392 2.81 22.13 19.38
C GLY A 392 3.96 22.91 20.03
N ARG A 393 4.85 23.49 19.20
CA ARG A 393 6.09 24.17 19.62
C ARG A 393 5.86 25.61 20.10
N PHE A 394 4.87 26.32 19.55
CA PHE A 394 4.52 27.69 19.96
C PHE A 394 3.54 27.76 21.15
N SER A 395 3.36 26.66 21.90
CA SER A 395 2.63 26.72 23.18
C SER A 395 3.54 27.29 24.28
N GLU A 396 2.98 28.10 25.19
CA GLU A 396 3.73 28.95 26.13
C GLU A 396 4.76 28.20 27.01
N GLU A 397 4.61 26.88 27.18
CA GLU A 397 5.43 26.06 28.08
C GLU A 397 6.81 25.64 27.50
N GLN A 398 7.06 25.76 26.19
CA GLN A 398 8.32 25.26 25.58
C GLN A 398 9.36 26.34 25.21
N THR A 399 9.03 27.63 25.40
CA THR A 399 9.82 28.81 24.99
C THR A 399 11.26 28.87 25.54
N VAL A 400 11.60 28.07 26.56
CA VAL A 400 12.91 28.13 27.26
C VAL A 400 14.01 27.31 26.54
N LEU A 401 13.65 26.33 25.71
CA LEU A 401 14.59 25.47 24.97
C LEU A 401 14.98 26.02 23.57
N ASP A 402 14.35 27.11 23.11
CA ASP A 402 14.45 27.69 21.76
C ASP A 402 15.74 28.47 21.44
N GLN A 403 16.76 28.41 22.31
CA GLN A 403 17.90 29.32 22.21
C GLN A 403 18.89 29.01 21.08
N ALA A 404 18.92 27.79 20.56
CA ALA A 404 19.98 27.35 19.64
C ALA A 404 19.52 26.84 18.26
N GLY A 405 18.21 26.75 17.97
CA GLY A 405 17.72 26.18 16.70
C GLY A 405 18.00 24.67 16.53
N GLU A 406 18.56 24.02 17.55
CA GLU A 406 19.02 22.62 17.59
C GLU A 406 17.91 21.57 17.40
N TRP A 407 16.65 21.97 17.39
CA TRP A 407 15.49 21.07 17.26
C TRP A 407 14.83 21.08 15.87
N PHE A 408 15.26 21.97 14.97
CA PHE A 408 14.77 21.96 13.58
C PHE A 408 15.74 21.15 12.72
N SER A 409 15.27 20.03 12.17
CA SER A 409 16.06 19.16 11.30
C SER A 409 16.38 19.80 9.95
N GLU A 410 15.55 20.75 9.50
CA GLU A 410 15.59 21.29 8.14
C GLU A 410 15.54 22.82 8.14
N TRP A 411 16.51 23.42 7.47
CA TRP A 411 16.61 24.87 7.26
C TRP A 411 16.70 25.17 5.78
N ILE A 412 16.01 26.22 5.36
CA ILE A 412 15.89 26.58 3.95
C ILE A 412 16.20 28.05 3.71
N THR A 413 16.57 28.36 2.48
CA THR A 413 16.69 29.71 1.94
C THR A 413 16.17 29.73 0.50
N TRP A 414 15.89 30.88 -0.06
CA TRP A 414 15.46 31.02 -1.45
C TRP A 414 15.97 32.32 -2.04
N GLU A 415 15.73 32.56 -3.33
CA GLU A 415 16.16 33.78 -3.98
C GLU A 415 15.38 35.00 -3.47
N ASN A 416 16.08 36.08 -3.13
CA ASN A 416 15.48 37.33 -2.62
C ASN A 416 14.51 37.13 -1.43
N PRO A 417 14.93 36.46 -0.34
CA PRO A 417 14.05 36.25 0.79
C PRO A 417 13.78 37.59 1.51
N PRO A 418 12.62 37.75 2.15
CA PRO A 418 12.38 38.89 3.02
C PRO A 418 13.35 38.84 4.19
N ARG A 419 13.49 39.97 4.90
CA ARG A 419 14.27 39.98 6.14
C ARG A 419 13.62 39.04 7.16
N PHE A 420 14.33 37.98 7.52
CA PHE A 420 13.88 37.05 8.54
C PHE A 420 13.90 37.68 9.94
N GLU A 421 12.93 37.29 10.76
CA GLU A 421 12.81 37.61 12.17
C GLU A 421 12.79 36.29 12.96
N ARG A 422 13.27 36.34 14.22
CA ARG A 422 13.25 35.15 15.09
C ARG A 422 11.81 34.65 15.27
N GLY A 423 11.63 33.33 15.20
CA GLY A 423 10.32 32.70 15.29
C GLY A 423 9.55 32.65 13.96
N MET A 424 10.13 33.14 12.86
CA MET A 424 9.62 32.82 11.52
C MET A 424 9.88 31.36 11.18
N PHE A 425 8.98 30.77 10.40
CA PHE A 425 9.10 29.42 9.88
C PHE A 425 8.35 29.29 8.55
N VAL A 426 8.73 28.30 7.76
CA VAL A 426 8.04 27.94 6.52
C VAL A 426 7.28 26.65 6.74
N ALA A 427 6.06 26.59 6.21
CA ALA A 427 5.26 25.38 6.20
C ALA A 427 4.45 25.29 4.91
N ARG A 428 4.22 24.07 4.42
CA ARG A 428 3.34 23.82 3.28
C ARG A 428 1.88 23.95 3.71
N VAL A 429 1.08 24.70 2.94
CA VAL A 429 -0.36 24.86 3.13
C VAL A 429 -1.08 23.97 2.13
N LEU A 430 -1.94 23.08 2.65
CA LEU A 430 -2.74 22.15 1.86
C LEU A 430 -4.22 22.58 1.87
N GLY A 431 -4.86 22.44 0.72
CA GLY A 431 -6.27 22.73 0.50
C GLY A 431 -6.52 24.02 -0.27
N LYS A 432 -7.69 24.09 -0.91
CA LYS A 432 -8.07 25.14 -1.87
C LYS A 432 -8.81 26.33 -1.26
N SER A 433 -9.05 26.30 0.06
CA SER A 433 -9.88 27.29 0.77
C SER A 433 -9.33 28.72 0.74
N MET A 434 -8.04 28.89 0.43
CA MET A 434 -7.37 30.19 0.39
C MET A 434 -6.98 30.61 -1.03
N GLU A 435 -7.45 29.89 -2.05
CA GLU A 435 -7.29 30.29 -3.45
C GLU A 435 -8.07 31.59 -3.74
N PRO A 436 -7.56 32.47 -4.63
CA PRO A 436 -6.34 32.29 -5.44
C PRO A 436 -5.04 32.72 -4.75
N ASP A 437 -5.11 33.45 -3.63
CA ASP A 437 -3.94 34.11 -3.01
C ASP A 437 -2.94 33.12 -2.40
N ILE A 438 -3.44 31.99 -1.89
CA ILE A 438 -2.61 30.86 -1.44
C ILE A 438 -3.08 29.62 -2.19
N PRO A 439 -2.44 29.29 -3.34
CA PRO A 439 -2.71 28.07 -4.08
C PRO A 439 -2.49 26.81 -3.24
N ASP A 440 -3.22 25.74 -3.55
CA ASP A 440 -3.03 24.44 -2.92
C ASP A 440 -1.57 23.95 -3.07
N GLY A 441 -0.98 23.47 -1.99
CA GLY A 441 0.41 23.00 -1.94
C GLY A 441 1.46 24.11 -1.79
N SER A 442 1.05 25.37 -1.63
CA SER A 442 1.99 26.50 -1.49
C SER A 442 2.83 26.41 -0.23
N TYR A 443 4.11 26.72 -0.36
CA TYR A 443 4.98 26.97 0.78
C TYR A 443 4.80 28.39 1.28
N CYS A 444 4.45 28.54 2.56
CA CYS A 444 4.10 29.83 3.14
C CYS A 444 5.06 30.17 4.27
N LEU A 445 5.58 31.41 4.24
CA LEU A 445 6.32 31.98 5.35
C LEU A 445 5.34 32.49 6.40
N PHE A 446 5.55 32.06 7.64
CA PHE A 446 4.78 32.45 8.80
C PHE A 446 5.68 33.15 9.82
N ARG A 447 5.07 33.99 10.67
CA ARG A 447 5.72 34.65 11.79
C ARG A 447 4.87 34.58 13.05
N GLN A 448 5.49 34.80 14.21
CA GLN A 448 4.75 34.93 15.46
C GLN A 448 3.74 36.10 15.39
N PRO A 449 2.54 35.93 15.96
CA PRO A 449 1.53 36.99 15.97
C PRO A 449 2.06 38.24 16.66
N ARG A 450 1.95 39.40 16.00
CA ARG A 450 2.37 40.67 16.60
C ARG A 450 1.32 41.14 17.61
N GLY A 451 1.74 41.90 18.61
CA GLY A 451 0.81 42.58 19.51
C GLY A 451 -0.14 43.49 18.72
N GLY A 452 -1.43 43.50 19.09
CA GLY A 452 -2.47 44.32 18.45
C GLY A 452 -3.62 43.50 17.86
N SER A 453 -4.46 44.16 17.06
CA SER A 453 -5.60 43.50 16.40
C SER A 453 -5.13 42.60 15.26
N ARG A 454 -5.76 41.43 15.16
CA ARG A 454 -5.55 40.43 14.11
C ARG A 454 -6.66 40.46 13.06
N GLN A 455 -7.60 41.40 13.21
CA GLN A 455 -8.74 41.58 12.30
C GLN A 455 -8.27 41.70 10.85
N GLY A 456 -8.84 40.89 9.97
CA GLY A 456 -8.55 40.87 8.53
C GLY A 456 -7.20 40.24 8.16
N ARG A 457 -6.43 39.70 9.12
CA ARG A 457 -5.15 39.04 8.82
C ARG A 457 -5.35 37.58 8.48
N VAL A 458 -4.54 37.07 7.55
CA VAL A 458 -4.43 35.63 7.32
C VAL A 458 -3.60 35.01 8.43
N VAL A 459 -4.15 34.01 9.10
CA VAL A 459 -3.55 33.39 10.29
C VAL A 459 -3.63 31.87 10.21
N LEU A 460 -2.63 31.23 10.81
CA LEU A 460 -2.68 29.81 11.16
C LEU A 460 -3.36 29.68 12.53
N VAL A 461 -4.49 28.97 12.57
CA VAL A 461 -5.30 28.80 13.78
C VAL A 461 -5.42 27.32 14.10
N TRP A 462 -5.25 27.00 15.38
CA TRP A 462 -5.68 25.73 15.95
C TRP A 462 -7.02 25.90 16.66
N HIS A 463 -7.91 24.92 16.55
CA HIS A 463 -9.14 24.88 17.33
C HIS A 463 -9.56 23.48 17.75
N SER A 464 -10.14 23.36 18.94
CA SER A 464 -10.58 22.08 19.53
C SER A 464 -11.95 21.59 19.04
N GLY A 465 -12.77 22.47 18.45
CA GLY A 465 -14.24 22.27 18.40
C GLY A 465 -14.86 21.81 17.08
N VAL A 466 -14.14 21.79 15.97
CA VAL A 466 -14.69 21.41 14.67
C VAL A 466 -13.61 20.65 13.91
N SER A 467 -13.89 19.43 13.46
CA SER A 467 -13.10 18.84 12.39
C SER A 467 -13.46 19.62 11.13
N ASP A 468 -12.50 20.32 10.51
CA ASP A 468 -12.72 20.91 9.18
C ASP A 468 -13.36 19.82 8.28
N PRO A 469 -14.57 20.03 7.73
CA PRO A 469 -15.28 19.01 6.96
C PRO A 469 -14.51 18.52 5.74
N HIS A 470 -13.55 19.32 5.25
CA HIS A 470 -12.77 19.05 4.06
C HIS A 470 -11.37 18.54 4.36
N THR A 471 -10.73 19.03 5.44
CA THR A 471 -9.34 18.64 5.77
C THR A 471 -9.23 17.67 6.95
N GLY A 472 -10.28 17.48 7.73
CA GLY A 472 -10.26 16.59 8.90
C GLY A 472 -9.29 17.03 10.01
N GLY A 473 -8.71 18.23 9.89
CA GLY A 473 -7.62 18.73 10.73
C GLY A 473 -8.08 19.71 11.80
N GLN A 474 -7.28 19.83 12.87
CA GLN A 474 -7.46 20.83 13.93
C GLN A 474 -6.76 22.17 13.60
N TYR A 475 -6.11 22.27 12.44
CA TYR A 475 -5.33 23.42 11.99
C TYR A 475 -5.89 23.96 10.69
N THR A 476 -6.07 25.28 10.59
CA THR A 476 -6.56 25.92 9.37
C THR A 476 -5.90 27.25 9.13
N VAL A 477 -5.67 27.58 7.86
CA VAL A 477 -5.23 28.92 7.42
C VAL A 477 -6.44 29.66 6.89
N LYS A 478 -6.79 30.79 7.51
CA LYS A 478 -7.98 31.58 7.20
C LYS A 478 -7.78 33.06 7.51
N VAL A 479 -8.63 33.91 6.95
CA VAL A 479 -8.72 35.32 7.35
C VAL A 479 -9.44 35.40 8.70
N TYR A 480 -8.79 36.03 9.69
CA TYR A 480 -9.33 36.17 11.04
C TYR A 480 -10.27 37.36 11.15
N GLU A 481 -11.47 37.12 11.65
CA GLU A 481 -12.37 38.17 12.12
C GLU A 481 -12.86 37.86 13.54
N SER A 482 -12.94 38.88 14.38
CA SER A 482 -13.48 38.77 15.74
C SER A 482 -14.52 39.85 16.01
N GLU A 483 -15.63 39.45 16.60
CA GLU A 483 -16.69 40.32 17.08
C GLU A 483 -16.87 40.12 18.58
N LYS A 484 -16.80 41.22 19.35
CA LYS A 484 -17.11 41.19 20.78
C LYS A 484 -18.61 41.39 20.94
N ARG A 485 -19.34 40.37 21.37
CA ARG A 485 -20.73 40.51 21.82
C ARG A 485 -20.74 40.82 23.31
N GLY A 486 -21.39 41.92 23.68
CA GLY A 486 -21.76 42.19 25.05
C GLY A 486 -23.24 41.87 25.23
N ASP A 487 -23.56 41.06 26.23
CA ASP A 487 -24.94 40.90 26.68
C ASP A 487 -25.22 41.90 27.82
N SER A 488 -26.41 42.50 27.83
CA SER A 488 -26.76 43.55 28.79
C SER A 488 -26.94 42.98 30.20
N GLU A 489 -26.36 43.70 31.16
CA GLU A 489 -26.49 43.64 32.62
C GLU A 489 -25.65 42.65 33.46
N THR A 490 -24.97 41.66 32.88
CA THR A 490 -23.96 40.87 33.64
C THR A 490 -22.79 40.38 32.77
N GLU A 491 -21.88 41.31 32.46
CA GLU A 491 -20.43 41.18 32.18
C GLU A 491 -19.79 39.92 31.53
N TRP A 492 -20.49 39.06 30.79
CA TRP A 492 -19.87 38.00 29.99
C TRP A 492 -19.70 38.44 28.52
N ARG A 493 -18.45 38.70 28.11
CA ARG A 493 -18.09 39.04 26.72
C ARG A 493 -17.81 37.78 25.91
N HIS A 494 -18.79 37.28 25.17
CA HIS A 494 -18.53 36.21 24.20
C HIS A 494 -17.85 36.80 22.96
N THR A 495 -16.64 36.33 22.65
CA THR A 495 -15.94 36.69 21.42
C THR A 495 -16.31 35.68 20.34
N ARG A 496 -17.07 36.11 19.33
CA ARG A 496 -17.32 35.30 18.14
C ARG A 496 -16.15 35.46 17.19
N ILE A 497 -15.49 34.35 16.86
CA ILE A 497 -14.39 34.31 15.89
C ILE A 497 -14.91 33.71 14.60
N THR A 498 -14.70 34.39 13.48
CA THR A 498 -15.02 33.88 12.14
C THR A 498 -13.72 33.71 11.37
N LEU A 499 -13.47 32.50 10.91
CA LEU A 499 -12.33 32.14 10.08
C LEU A 499 -12.81 32.03 8.63
N LYS A 500 -12.59 33.09 7.85
CA LYS A 500 -13.10 33.19 6.48
C LYS A 500 -12.13 32.58 5.46
N PRO A 501 -12.60 31.71 4.55
CA PRO A 501 -11.85 31.34 3.36
C PRO A 501 -11.79 32.53 2.39
N LEU A 502 -10.78 32.52 1.51
CA LEU A 502 -10.74 33.42 0.35
C LEU A 502 -11.47 32.82 -0.84
N ASN A 503 -11.51 31.48 -0.92
CA ASN A 503 -12.23 30.77 -1.97
C ASN A 503 -13.72 30.65 -1.61
N PRO A 504 -14.65 31.23 -2.40
CA PRO A 504 -16.09 31.21 -2.13
C PRO A 504 -16.73 29.82 -2.16
N ALA A 505 -16.02 28.80 -2.69
CA ALA A 505 -16.50 27.42 -2.69
C ALA A 505 -16.47 26.76 -1.30
N PHE A 506 -15.93 27.45 -0.29
CA PHE A 506 -15.80 26.96 1.08
C PHE A 506 -16.57 27.85 2.04
N ASP A 507 -17.21 27.22 3.03
CA ASP A 507 -17.95 27.95 4.06
C ASP A 507 -17.03 28.53 5.14
N PRO A 508 -17.35 29.71 5.72
CA PRO A 508 -16.65 30.23 6.89
C PRO A 508 -16.80 29.32 8.11
N ILE A 509 -15.73 29.19 8.89
CA ILE A 509 -15.76 28.47 10.18
C ILE A 509 -16.07 29.50 11.28
N VAL A 510 -17.21 29.34 11.94
CA VAL A 510 -17.62 30.20 13.06
C VAL A 510 -17.33 29.48 14.37
N LEU A 511 -16.53 30.11 15.22
CA LEU A 511 -16.11 29.60 16.51
C LEU A 511 -16.62 30.52 17.62
N GLU A 512 -17.31 29.94 18.60
CA GLU A 512 -17.75 30.61 19.82
C GLU A 512 -17.06 29.95 21.02
N PRO A 513 -15.76 30.23 21.24
CA PRO A 513 -15.00 29.61 22.32
C PRO A 513 -15.62 29.96 23.67
N GLN A 514 -15.89 28.92 24.47
CA GLN A 514 -16.44 29.05 25.82
C GLN A 514 -15.34 29.15 26.88
N GLU A 515 -14.17 28.57 26.59
CA GLU A 515 -13.01 28.53 27.49
C GLU A 515 -11.75 29.03 26.78
N GLU A 516 -10.84 29.57 27.59
CA GLU A 516 -9.53 30.02 27.12
C GLU A 516 -8.71 28.82 26.61
N GLY A 517 -8.14 28.95 25.40
CA GLY A 517 -7.34 27.91 24.78
C GLY A 517 -8.09 26.98 23.82
N GLN A 518 -9.43 27.07 23.68
CA GLN A 518 -10.19 26.33 22.65
C GLN A 518 -9.86 26.78 21.22
N VAL A 519 -9.41 28.02 21.06
CA VAL A 519 -8.92 28.57 19.80
C VAL A 519 -7.57 29.23 20.08
N ARG A 520 -6.53 28.83 19.33
CA ARG A 520 -5.18 29.35 19.48
C ARG A 520 -4.68 29.85 18.13
N ILE A 521 -4.24 31.10 18.10
CA ILE A 521 -3.61 31.67 16.91
C ILE A 521 -2.13 31.35 17.00
N ILE A 522 -1.68 30.47 16.10
CA ILE A 522 -0.32 29.93 16.12
C ILE A 522 0.64 30.90 15.44
N ALA A 523 0.25 31.43 14.28
CA ALA A 523 1.11 32.29 13.48
C ALA A 523 0.32 33.22 12.55
N GLU A 524 0.95 34.29 12.10
CA GLU A 524 0.49 35.16 11.02
C GLU A 524 1.17 34.78 9.71
N PHE A 525 0.39 34.71 8.62
CA PHE A 525 0.92 34.54 7.27
C PHE A 525 1.66 35.80 6.82
N VAL A 526 2.81 35.61 6.18
CA VAL A 526 3.65 36.69 5.63
C VAL A 526 3.56 36.71 4.11
N GLN A 527 3.90 35.59 3.45
CA GLN A 527 3.88 35.47 2.00
C GLN A 527 3.94 34.00 1.55
N VAL A 528 3.53 33.74 0.31
CA VAL A 528 3.86 32.50 -0.42
C VAL A 528 5.31 32.60 -0.92
N ILE A 529 6.04 31.49 -0.86
CA ILE A 529 7.37 31.34 -1.46
C ILE A 529 7.16 30.90 -2.90
N ASN A 530 7.65 31.70 -3.85
CA ASN A 530 7.57 31.42 -5.27
C ASN A 530 8.95 31.05 -5.80
N SER A 531 8.98 30.11 -6.75
CA SER A 531 10.16 29.86 -7.58
C SER A 531 10.40 31.12 -8.43
N ALA A 532 11.66 31.48 -8.63
CA ALA A 532 12.02 32.53 -9.57
C ALA A 532 11.73 32.14 -11.02
#